data_AF-A0A7S0BPS2-F1
#
_entry.id   AF-A0A7S0BPS2-F1
#
_cell.length_a   1.000
_cell.length_b   1.000
_cell.length_c   1.000
_cell.angle_alpha   90.00
_cell.angle_beta   90.00
_cell.angle_gamma   90.00
#
_symmetry.space_group_name_H-M   'P 1'
#
loop_
_entity.id
_entity.type
_entity.pdbx_description
1 polymer ?
#
loop_
_entity_poly.entity_id
_entity_poly.type
_entity_poly.pdbx_seq_one_letter_code
_entity_poly.pdbx_strand_id
1 'polypeptide(L)'
;AAGLSLGEYTGLTVGGAIEFEAALELVALRGLAMQEASEAVDSTMCVLVGADEEKATSCIEYALERCKGQVLVAANYNAPGQVVLSGNSEACNLAATYAADEMKLRAVMLDVAGAFHSPLMAPAAAKLGDALAGTSIGAPACPVLANVTGLPHEDDPESIRNRLIEQLTNPTRWADCMSYYKDNPEVTGEGDWLELAPGKTLTGIMKKCDRRR
;
A
#
# COMPACT_ATOMS: atom_id res chain seq x y z
N ALA A 1 -15.99 2.02 -2.91
CA ALA A 1 -15.05 2.65 -1.96
C ALA A 1 -13.61 2.21 -2.22
N ALA A 2 -12.62 2.99 -1.81
CA ALA A 2 -11.22 2.57 -1.81
C ALA A 2 -10.45 3.32 -0.73
N GLY A 3 -9.37 2.71 -0.25
CA GLY A 3 -8.43 3.38 0.63
C GLY A 3 -7.03 2.82 0.42
N LEU A 4 -6.03 3.61 0.83
CA LEU A 4 -4.62 3.28 0.67
C LEU A 4 -4.12 2.61 1.96
N SER A 5 -3.59 1.40 1.84
CA SER A 5 -3.12 0.56 2.94
C SER A 5 -4.19 0.37 4.01
N LEU A 6 -4.03 0.98 5.19
CA LEU A 6 -5.00 0.98 6.28
C LEU A 6 -6.42 1.36 5.81
N GLY A 7 -6.54 2.31 4.88
CA GLY A 7 -7.84 2.78 4.39
C GLY A 7 -8.67 1.72 3.68
N GLU A 8 -8.06 0.61 3.23
CA GLU A 8 -8.80 -0.51 2.64
C GLU A 8 -9.77 -1.14 3.65
N TYR A 9 -9.39 -1.23 4.92
CA TYR A 9 -10.27 -1.69 6.01
C TYR A 9 -11.44 -0.75 6.22
N THR A 10 -11.20 0.57 6.18
CA THR A 10 -12.28 1.56 6.20
C THR A 10 -13.21 1.39 5.01
N GLY A 11 -12.67 1.13 3.82
CA GLY A 11 -13.45 0.85 2.61
C GLY A 11 -14.34 -0.38 2.74
N LEU A 12 -13.80 -1.49 3.27
CA LEU A 12 -14.55 -2.72 3.54
C LEU A 12 -15.61 -2.53 4.62
N THR A 13 -15.31 -1.73 5.65
CA THR A 13 -16.26 -1.40 6.72
C THR A 13 -17.42 -0.57 6.19
N VAL A 14 -17.13 0.49 5.40
CA VAL A 14 -18.16 1.30 4.74
C VAL A 14 -18.98 0.47 3.75
N GLY A 15 -18.34 -0.51 3.10
CA GLY A 15 -19.00 -1.49 2.23
C GLY A 15 -19.82 -2.53 2.99
N GLY A 16 -19.81 -2.57 4.33
CA GLY A 16 -20.54 -3.57 5.13
C GLY A 16 -19.94 -4.98 5.09
N ALA A 17 -18.71 -5.14 4.58
CA ALA A 17 -18.03 -6.43 4.52
C ALA A 17 -17.41 -6.82 5.87
N ILE A 18 -17.02 -5.85 6.70
CA ILE A 18 -16.47 -6.06 8.04
C ILE A 18 -17.22 -5.12 8.99
N GLU A 19 -17.68 -5.65 10.13
CA GLU A 19 -18.30 -4.83 11.17
C GLU A 19 -17.30 -3.84 11.78
N PHE A 20 -17.78 -2.68 12.20
CA PHE A 20 -16.93 -1.58 12.66
C PHE A 20 -16.02 -1.97 13.83
N GLU A 21 -16.55 -2.63 14.85
CA GLU A 21 -15.80 -3.08 16.02
C GLU A 21 -14.71 -4.09 15.63
N ALA A 22 -15.04 -5.05 14.77
CA ALA A 22 -14.08 -6.03 14.27
C ALA A 22 -12.98 -5.36 13.43
N ALA A 23 -13.35 -4.39 12.58
CA ALA A 23 -12.38 -3.63 11.81
C ALA A 23 -11.42 -2.84 12.71
N LEU A 24 -11.91 -2.23 13.80
CA LEU A 24 -11.08 -1.52 14.78
C LEU A 24 -10.08 -2.47 15.47
N GLU A 25 -10.54 -3.64 15.91
CA GLU A 25 -9.67 -4.65 16.53
C GLU A 25 -8.58 -5.12 15.56
N LEU A 26 -8.97 -5.41 14.31
CA LEU A 26 -8.04 -5.84 13.26
C LEU A 26 -6.99 -4.77 12.96
N VAL A 27 -7.38 -3.51 12.79
CA VAL A 27 -6.41 -2.45 12.46
C VAL A 27 -5.49 -2.12 13.64
N ALA A 28 -5.98 -2.20 14.87
CA ALA A 28 -5.15 -2.04 16.07
C ALA A 28 -4.11 -3.15 16.18
N LEU A 29 -4.53 -4.42 16.02
CA LEU A 29 -3.63 -5.56 15.99
C LEU A 29 -2.62 -5.44 14.84
N ARG A 30 -3.08 -5.11 13.64
CA ARG A 30 -2.23 -4.91 12.46
C ARG A 30 -1.16 -3.87 12.72
N GLY A 31 -1.52 -2.72 13.31
CA GLY A 31 -0.58 -1.66 13.65
C GLY A 31 0.48 -2.12 14.64
N LEU A 32 0.08 -2.80 15.72
CA LEU A 32 1.01 -3.36 16.71
C LEU A 32 1.95 -4.40 16.10
N ALA A 33 1.41 -5.33 15.30
CA ALA A 33 2.19 -6.38 14.67
C ALA A 33 3.20 -5.81 13.66
N MET A 34 2.83 -4.79 12.88
CA MET A 34 3.73 -4.09 11.97
C MET A 34 4.81 -3.30 12.71
N GLN A 35 4.47 -2.68 13.85
CA GLN A 35 5.43 -2.00 14.71
C GLN A 35 6.48 -2.99 15.24
N GLU A 36 6.05 -4.12 15.81
CA GLU A 36 6.96 -5.17 16.30
C GLU A 36 7.86 -5.73 15.19
N ALA A 37 7.31 -5.97 13.99
CA ALA A 37 8.11 -6.40 12.84
C ALA A 37 9.16 -5.37 12.43
N SER A 38 8.83 -4.08 12.56
CA SER A 38 9.74 -2.96 12.27
C SER A 38 10.83 -2.82 13.32
N GLU A 39 10.54 -3.10 14.60
CA GLU A 39 11.54 -3.09 15.68
C GLU A 39 12.52 -4.26 15.60
N ALA A 40 12.12 -5.37 14.98
CA ALA A 40 12.95 -6.55 14.82
C ALA A 40 14.03 -6.41 13.74
N VAL A 41 13.83 -5.53 12.75
CA VAL A 41 14.73 -5.35 11.61
C VAL A 41 14.84 -3.87 11.25
N ASP A 42 16.08 -3.33 11.29
CA ASP A 42 16.35 -1.96 10.83
C ASP A 42 15.94 -1.79 9.37
N SER A 43 14.87 -1.03 9.18
CA SER A 43 14.14 -0.93 7.93
C SER A 43 13.37 0.39 7.85
N THR A 44 13.09 0.84 6.64
CA THR A 44 12.44 2.12 6.38
C THR A 44 11.80 2.13 4.99
N MET A 45 11.32 3.31 4.57
CA MET A 45 10.77 3.54 3.24
C MET A 45 11.31 4.84 2.65
N CYS A 46 11.38 4.93 1.33
CA CYS A 46 11.66 6.17 0.62
C CYS A 46 10.71 6.37 -0.56
N VAL A 47 10.29 7.61 -0.81
CA VAL A 47 9.48 7.96 -1.98
C VAL A 47 10.35 8.51 -3.09
N LEU A 48 10.15 8.00 -4.30
CA LEU A 48 10.77 8.47 -5.54
C LEU A 48 9.74 9.25 -6.35
N VAL A 49 9.91 10.58 -6.43
CA VAL A 49 9.07 11.48 -7.21
C VAL A 49 9.68 11.69 -8.59
N GLY A 50 8.88 11.48 -9.63
CA GLY A 50 9.27 11.42 -11.03
C GLY A 50 9.66 10.02 -11.52
N ALA A 51 9.55 9.00 -10.66
CA ALA A 51 9.86 7.61 -10.98
C ALA A 51 8.65 6.87 -11.57
N ASP A 52 8.92 6.11 -12.62
CA ASP A 52 8.09 5.02 -13.11
C ASP A 52 8.59 3.69 -12.53
N GLU A 53 7.94 2.58 -12.88
CA GLU A 53 8.29 1.23 -12.41
C GLU A 53 9.69 0.80 -12.86
N GLU A 54 10.11 1.20 -14.06
CA GLU A 54 11.44 0.91 -14.60
C GLU A 54 12.54 1.60 -13.78
N LYS A 55 12.42 2.91 -13.53
CA LYS A 55 13.37 3.65 -12.69
C LYS A 55 13.39 3.14 -11.26
N ALA A 56 12.23 2.81 -10.69
CA ALA A 56 12.15 2.20 -9.37
C ALA A 56 12.92 0.87 -9.32
N THR A 57 12.73 0.02 -10.35
CA THR A 57 13.45 -1.25 -10.49
C THR A 57 14.96 -1.04 -10.57
N SER A 58 15.44 -0.11 -11.39
CA SER A 58 16.87 0.21 -11.47
C SER A 58 17.45 0.70 -10.13
N CYS A 59 16.68 1.47 -9.34
CA CYS A 59 17.11 1.88 -8.01
C CYS A 59 17.20 0.70 -7.04
N ILE A 60 16.26 -0.23 -7.11
CA ILE A 60 16.25 -1.45 -6.30
C ILE A 60 17.47 -2.31 -6.64
N GLU A 61 17.69 -2.60 -7.92
CA GLU A 61 18.81 -3.40 -8.40
C GLU A 61 20.16 -2.79 -7.98
N TYR A 62 20.35 -1.49 -8.22
CA TYR A 62 21.55 -0.77 -7.82
C TYR A 62 21.86 -0.93 -6.33
N ALA A 63 20.85 -0.77 -5.47
CA ALA A 63 21.02 -0.90 -4.03
C ALA A 63 21.35 -2.35 -3.65
N LEU A 64 20.58 -3.33 -4.12
CA LEU A 64 20.74 -4.74 -3.75
C LEU A 64 22.06 -5.35 -4.21
N GLU A 65 22.66 -4.87 -5.31
CA GLU A 65 24.03 -5.23 -5.70
C GLU A 65 25.08 -4.87 -4.62
N ARG A 66 24.82 -3.80 -3.86
CA ARG A 66 25.74 -3.21 -2.87
C ARG A 66 25.43 -3.64 -1.44
N CYS A 67 24.20 -4.04 -1.15
CA CYS A 67 23.76 -4.54 0.15
C CYS A 67 23.24 -5.99 0.05
N LYS A 68 24.14 -6.92 -0.30
CA LYS A 68 23.78 -8.33 -0.51
C LYS A 68 23.09 -8.94 0.72
N GLY A 69 21.96 -9.62 0.46
CA GLY A 69 21.17 -10.27 1.50
C GLY A 69 20.15 -9.36 2.20
N GLN A 70 20.10 -8.08 1.84
CA GLN A 70 19.04 -7.17 2.29
C GLN A 70 17.80 -7.26 1.38
N VAL A 71 16.69 -6.74 1.90
CA VAL A 71 15.41 -6.62 1.21
C VAL A 71 15.23 -5.17 0.77
N LEU A 72 14.80 -4.98 -0.47
CA LEU A 72 14.29 -3.71 -0.97
C LEU A 72 13.31 -4.01 -2.10
N VAL A 73 12.09 -3.48 -2.00
CA VAL A 73 11.02 -3.70 -2.99
C VAL A 73 10.25 -2.40 -3.22
N ALA A 74 9.50 -2.33 -4.32
CA ALA A 74 8.47 -1.30 -4.48
C ALA A 74 7.28 -1.65 -3.57
N ALA A 75 6.95 -0.76 -2.64
CA ALA A 75 5.87 -0.92 -1.68
C ALA A 75 4.58 -0.22 -2.11
N ASN A 76 4.69 0.89 -2.85
CA ASN A 76 3.50 1.59 -3.32
C ASN A 76 3.71 2.14 -4.73
N TYR A 77 2.75 1.87 -5.61
CA TYR A 77 2.56 2.56 -6.88
C TYR A 77 1.45 3.59 -6.66
N ASN A 78 1.83 4.76 -6.14
CA ASN A 78 0.85 5.76 -5.68
C ASN A 78 0.20 6.50 -6.85
N ALA A 79 0.99 6.93 -7.81
CA ALA A 79 0.52 7.68 -8.98
C ALA A 79 1.54 7.56 -10.10
N PRO A 80 1.18 7.92 -11.34
CA PRO A 80 2.18 8.14 -12.39
C PRO A 80 3.28 9.09 -11.89
N GLY A 81 4.53 8.63 -11.96
CA GLY A 81 5.67 9.41 -11.45
C GLY A 81 5.81 9.42 -9.92
N GLN A 82 5.23 8.47 -9.18
CA GLN A 82 5.42 8.37 -7.74
C GLN A 82 5.38 6.92 -7.25
N VAL A 83 6.56 6.40 -6.92
CA VAL A 83 6.75 5.05 -6.37
C VAL A 83 7.37 5.17 -4.97
N VAL A 84 6.95 4.33 -4.04
CA VAL A 84 7.57 4.19 -2.72
C VAL A 84 8.34 2.89 -2.68
N LEU A 85 9.60 2.94 -2.27
CA LEU A 85 10.43 1.77 -1.98
C LEU A 85 10.43 1.49 -0.48
N SER A 86 10.57 0.22 -0.13
CA SER A 86 10.48 -0.28 1.24
C SER A 86 11.42 -1.45 1.44
N GLY A 87 12.19 -1.43 2.53
CA GLY A 87 13.20 -2.45 2.79
C GLY A 87 14.15 -2.07 3.91
N ASN A 88 15.31 -2.72 3.96
CA ASN A 88 16.35 -2.38 4.92
C ASN A 88 16.78 -0.91 4.77
N SER A 89 17.13 -0.28 5.90
CA SER A 89 17.46 1.14 5.96
C SER A 89 18.62 1.51 5.04
N GLU A 90 19.69 0.71 5.02
CA GLU A 90 20.83 0.90 4.13
C GLU A 90 20.42 0.83 2.66
N ALA A 91 19.68 -0.21 2.25
CA ALA A 91 19.20 -0.37 0.89
C ALA A 91 18.33 0.82 0.42
N CYS A 92 17.40 1.29 1.26
CA CYS A 92 16.56 2.44 0.94
C CYS A 92 17.38 3.72 0.75
N ASN A 93 18.38 3.96 1.60
CA ASN A 93 19.27 5.13 1.51
C ASN A 93 20.13 5.09 0.23
N LEU A 94 20.67 3.91 -0.13
CA LEU A 94 21.41 3.72 -1.38
C LEU A 94 20.53 3.99 -2.60
N ALA A 95 19.32 3.43 -2.63
CA ALA A 95 18.38 3.64 -3.71
C ALA A 95 17.96 5.12 -3.83
N ALA A 96 17.69 5.79 -2.71
CA ALA A 96 17.35 7.21 -2.69
C ALA A 96 18.50 8.10 -3.20
N THR A 97 19.74 7.80 -2.80
CA THR A 97 20.94 8.52 -3.24
C THR A 97 21.16 8.34 -4.73
N TYR A 98 21.09 7.10 -5.22
CA TYR A 98 21.21 6.78 -6.64
C TYR A 98 20.14 7.46 -7.50
N ALA A 99 18.88 7.45 -7.06
CA ALA A 99 17.79 8.13 -7.73
C ALA A 99 18.05 9.65 -7.84
N ALA A 100 18.58 10.28 -6.78
CA ALA A 100 18.90 11.69 -6.76
C ALA A 100 20.10 12.04 -7.66
N ASP A 101 21.18 11.28 -7.55
CA ASP A 101 22.46 11.60 -8.18
C ASP A 101 22.50 11.21 -9.66
N GLU A 102 22.01 10.02 -10.00
CA GLU A 102 22.13 9.47 -11.36
C GLU A 102 20.89 9.75 -12.21
N MET A 103 19.70 9.68 -11.61
CA MET A 103 18.43 9.88 -12.33
C MET A 103 17.84 11.28 -12.19
N LYS A 104 18.42 12.13 -11.34
CA LYS A 104 17.92 13.49 -11.03
C LYS A 104 16.47 13.50 -10.53
N LEU A 105 16.05 12.42 -9.88
CA LEU A 105 14.74 12.28 -9.26
C LEU A 105 14.76 12.91 -7.87
N ARG A 106 13.60 13.39 -7.41
CA ARG A 106 13.47 13.78 -6.01
C ARG A 106 13.19 12.52 -5.19
N ALA A 107 14.15 12.10 -4.38
CA ALA A 107 14.00 11.03 -3.40
C ALA A 107 13.86 11.61 -1.99
N VAL A 108 12.93 11.07 -1.20
CA VAL A 108 12.70 11.52 0.19
C VAL A 108 12.53 10.31 1.09
N MET A 109 13.33 10.22 2.16
CA MET A 109 13.14 9.23 3.21
C MET A 109 11.86 9.54 4.00
N LEU A 110 11.05 8.52 4.28
CA LEU A 110 9.78 8.68 4.98
C LEU A 110 9.98 8.54 6.49
N ASP A 111 9.24 9.36 7.26
CA ASP A 111 9.16 9.23 8.72
C ASP A 111 8.13 8.15 9.07
N VAL A 112 8.58 6.90 9.00
CA VAL A 112 7.77 5.69 9.23
C VAL A 112 8.52 4.72 10.13
N ALA A 113 7.78 3.89 10.85
CA ALA A 113 8.37 2.94 11.80
C ALA A 113 9.22 1.86 11.12
N GLY A 114 8.90 1.45 9.89
CA GLY A 114 9.65 0.42 9.17
C GLY A 114 9.19 0.18 7.74
N ALA A 115 9.66 -0.93 7.17
CA ALA A 115 9.45 -1.30 5.77
C ALA A 115 8.09 -1.95 5.50
N PHE A 116 7.02 -1.16 5.50
CA PHE A 116 5.67 -1.64 5.18
C PHE A 116 5.54 -2.14 3.73
N HIS A 117 4.59 -3.05 3.48
CA HIS A 117 4.34 -3.60 2.14
C HIS A 117 5.56 -4.30 1.53
N SER A 118 6.32 -5.01 2.38
CA SER A 118 7.54 -5.72 2.00
C SER A 118 7.62 -7.09 2.67
N PRO A 119 8.48 -8.01 2.18
CA PRO A 119 8.73 -9.29 2.83
C PRO A 119 9.09 -9.19 4.32
N LEU A 120 9.64 -8.06 4.79
CA LEU A 120 9.98 -7.85 6.20
C LEU A 120 8.75 -7.81 7.11
N MET A 121 7.56 -7.61 6.55
CA MET A 121 6.29 -7.64 7.29
C MET A 121 5.67 -9.03 7.41
N ALA A 122 6.33 -10.10 6.94
CA ALA A 122 5.80 -11.46 7.03
C ALA A 122 5.37 -11.89 8.45
N PRO A 123 6.09 -11.55 9.54
CA PRO A 123 5.64 -11.84 10.90
C PRO A 123 4.31 -11.13 11.26
N ALA A 124 4.13 -9.90 10.78
CA ALA A 124 2.89 -9.15 10.98
C ALA A 124 1.73 -9.74 10.17
N ALA A 125 1.99 -10.17 8.94
CA ALA A 125 1.01 -10.85 8.09
C ALA A 125 0.50 -12.16 8.71
N ALA A 126 1.38 -12.94 9.36
CA ALA A 126 0.99 -14.16 10.07
C ALA A 126 0.02 -13.86 11.22
N LYS A 127 0.36 -12.90 12.10
CA LYS A 127 -0.52 -12.50 13.22
C LYS A 127 -1.86 -11.96 12.75
N LEU A 128 -1.85 -11.16 11.68
CA LEU A 128 -3.09 -10.67 11.07
C LEU A 128 -3.92 -11.82 10.48
N GLY A 129 -3.28 -12.80 9.85
CA GLY A 129 -3.96 -13.98 9.31
C GLY A 129 -4.71 -14.77 10.38
N ASP A 130 -4.10 -14.96 11.56
CA ASP A 130 -4.74 -15.64 12.69
C ASP A 130 -5.99 -14.89 13.18
N ALA A 131 -5.90 -13.57 13.32
CA ALA A 131 -7.04 -12.75 13.74
C ALA A 131 -8.14 -12.68 12.67
N LEU A 132 -7.73 -12.58 11.40
CA LEU A 132 -8.65 -12.63 10.29
C LEU A 132 -9.38 -13.96 10.26
N ALA A 133 -8.76 -15.12 10.52
CA ALA A 133 -9.45 -16.41 10.52
C ALA A 133 -10.66 -16.47 11.47
N GLY A 134 -10.63 -15.71 12.58
CA GLY A 134 -11.75 -15.57 13.52
C GLY A 134 -12.74 -14.45 13.18
N THR A 135 -12.47 -13.63 12.17
CA THR A 135 -13.29 -12.48 11.81
C THR A 135 -14.33 -12.85 10.75
N SER A 136 -15.59 -12.52 11.01
CA SER A 136 -16.65 -12.62 10.01
C SER A 136 -16.43 -11.56 8.92
N ILE A 137 -16.40 -12.02 7.67
CA ILE A 137 -16.28 -11.17 6.48
C ILE A 137 -17.45 -11.51 5.56
N GLY A 138 -18.16 -10.49 5.12
CA GLY A 138 -19.26 -10.58 4.16
C GLY A 138 -18.92 -10.00 2.80
N ALA A 139 -19.87 -10.14 1.89
CA ALA A 139 -19.87 -9.47 0.60
C ALA A 139 -19.98 -7.94 0.76
N PRO A 140 -19.09 -7.12 0.17
CA PRO A 140 -19.26 -5.68 0.17
C PRO A 140 -20.52 -5.27 -0.62
N ALA A 141 -21.38 -4.43 -0.03
CA ALA A 141 -22.58 -3.90 -0.67
C ALA A 141 -22.30 -2.93 -1.83
N CYS A 142 -21.06 -2.46 -1.95
CA CYS A 142 -20.58 -1.67 -3.08
C CYS A 142 -19.14 -2.09 -3.42
N PRO A 143 -18.66 -1.89 -4.66
CA PRO A 143 -17.31 -2.28 -5.03
C PRO A 143 -16.26 -1.65 -4.12
N VAL A 144 -15.38 -2.47 -3.54
CA VAL A 144 -14.22 -2.03 -2.75
C VAL A 144 -12.96 -2.51 -3.45
N LEU A 145 -12.00 -1.62 -3.74
CA LEU A 145 -10.79 -2.02 -4.46
C LEU A 145 -9.72 -2.57 -3.52
N ALA A 146 -9.19 -3.74 -3.89
CA ALA A 146 -8.09 -4.41 -3.21
C ALA A 146 -6.75 -3.77 -3.62
N ASN A 147 -5.94 -3.38 -2.64
CA ASN A 147 -4.67 -2.70 -2.92
C ASN A 147 -3.65 -3.60 -3.61
N VAL A 148 -3.70 -4.91 -3.38
CA VAL A 148 -2.75 -5.86 -3.96
C VAL A 148 -2.96 -6.02 -5.47
N THR A 149 -4.21 -6.00 -5.93
CA THR A 149 -4.56 -6.27 -7.33
C THR A 149 -4.83 -5.00 -8.13
N GLY A 150 -5.23 -3.90 -7.48
CA GLY A 150 -5.74 -2.71 -8.18
C GLY A 150 -7.17 -2.87 -8.70
N LEU A 151 -7.85 -3.97 -8.36
CA LEU A 151 -9.17 -4.37 -8.85
C LEU A 151 -10.17 -4.48 -7.69
N PRO A 152 -11.49 -4.53 -7.95
CA PRO A 152 -12.46 -4.82 -6.91
C PRO A 152 -12.17 -6.14 -6.22
N HIS A 153 -12.43 -6.19 -4.91
CA HIS A 153 -12.60 -7.44 -4.20
C HIS A 153 -13.67 -8.28 -4.88
N GLU A 154 -13.40 -9.58 -4.96
CA GLU A 154 -14.36 -10.56 -5.41
C GLU A 154 -15.48 -10.73 -4.37
N ASP A 155 -16.63 -11.23 -4.79
CA ASP A 155 -17.73 -11.61 -3.89
C ASP A 155 -17.43 -12.97 -3.22
N ASP A 156 -16.27 -13.04 -2.56
CA ASP A 156 -15.79 -14.20 -1.82
C ASP A 156 -15.04 -13.74 -0.55
N PRO A 157 -15.58 -14.01 0.64
CA PRO A 157 -14.95 -13.68 1.91
C PRO A 157 -13.52 -14.20 2.08
N GLU A 158 -13.21 -15.39 1.55
CA GLU A 158 -11.87 -15.97 1.67
C GLU A 158 -10.87 -15.26 0.75
N SER A 159 -11.29 -14.90 -0.47
CA SER A 159 -10.52 -14.02 -1.35
C SER A 159 -10.19 -12.69 -0.66
N ILE A 160 -11.17 -12.01 -0.05
CA ILE A 160 -10.95 -10.77 0.72
C ILE A 160 -9.94 -10.99 1.84
N ARG A 161 -10.11 -12.07 2.63
CA ARG A 161 -9.22 -12.41 3.74
C ARG A 161 -7.77 -12.56 3.26
N ASN A 162 -7.56 -13.31 2.19
CA ASN A 162 -6.24 -13.53 1.61
C ASN A 162 -5.61 -12.24 1.10
N ARG A 163 -6.39 -11.38 0.43
CA ARG A 163 -5.90 -10.07 -0.05
C ARG A 163 -5.45 -9.17 1.09
N LEU A 164 -6.17 -9.15 2.22
CA LEU A 164 -5.79 -8.36 3.39
C LEU A 164 -4.48 -8.85 4.03
N ILE A 165 -4.23 -10.16 4.05
CA ILE A 165 -2.96 -10.75 4.53
C ILE A 165 -1.83 -10.39 3.58
N GLU A 166 -2.03 -10.63 2.28
CA GLU A 166 -1.06 -10.33 1.22
C GLU A 166 -0.69 -8.83 1.21
N GLN A 167 -1.64 -7.95 1.52
CA GLN A 167 -1.43 -6.50 1.56
C GLN A 167 -0.23 -6.07 2.41
N LEU A 168 0.09 -6.79 3.50
CA LEU A 168 1.20 -6.43 4.37
C LEU A 168 2.57 -6.66 3.73
N THR A 169 2.67 -7.61 2.81
CA THR A 169 3.93 -8.06 2.21
C THR A 169 4.06 -7.77 0.72
N ASN A 170 2.99 -7.26 0.10
CA ASN A 170 2.92 -6.96 -1.33
C ASN A 170 2.65 -5.46 -1.58
N PRO A 171 3.02 -4.96 -2.77
CA PRO A 171 2.82 -3.56 -3.12
C PRO A 171 1.35 -3.13 -3.09
N THR A 172 1.14 -1.90 -2.66
CA THR A 172 -0.13 -1.18 -2.82
C THR A 172 -0.20 -0.53 -4.21
N ARG A 173 -1.10 -1.02 -5.06
CA ARG A 173 -1.37 -0.58 -6.43
C ARG A 173 -2.42 0.54 -6.50
N TRP A 174 -2.17 1.65 -5.79
CA TRP A 174 -3.13 2.75 -5.72
C TRP A 174 -3.40 3.41 -7.08
N ALA A 175 -2.38 3.58 -7.92
CA ALA A 175 -2.53 4.12 -9.27
C ALA A 175 -3.48 3.26 -10.14
N ASP A 176 -3.42 1.94 -9.98
CA ASP A 176 -4.29 1.01 -10.71
C ASP A 176 -5.70 1.02 -10.14
N CYS A 177 -5.84 1.07 -8.82
CA CYS A 177 -7.14 1.28 -8.19
C CYS A 177 -7.84 2.50 -8.79
N MET A 178 -7.13 3.62 -8.92
CA MET A 178 -7.72 4.86 -9.43
C MET A 178 -7.97 4.83 -10.94
N SER A 179 -7.12 4.12 -11.69
CA SER A 179 -7.34 3.86 -13.11
C SER A 179 -8.59 3.00 -13.32
N TYR A 180 -8.78 1.96 -12.49
CA TYR A 180 -9.97 1.11 -12.52
C TYR A 180 -11.24 1.93 -12.31
N TYR A 181 -11.28 2.80 -11.31
CA TYR A 181 -12.44 3.70 -11.11
C TYR A 181 -12.73 4.57 -12.32
N LYS A 182 -11.69 5.21 -12.87
CA LYS A 182 -11.83 6.12 -14.00
C LYS A 182 -12.35 5.39 -15.25
N ASP A 183 -11.85 4.18 -15.48
CA ASP A 183 -12.11 3.45 -16.72
C ASP A 183 -13.39 2.58 -16.63
N ASN A 184 -13.98 2.43 -15.43
CA ASN A 184 -15.19 1.64 -15.18
C ASN A 184 -16.25 2.43 -14.38
N PRO A 185 -16.75 3.57 -14.91
CA PRO A 185 -17.76 4.41 -14.23
C PRO A 185 -19.09 3.67 -14.01
N GLU A 186 -19.40 2.64 -14.79
CA GLU A 186 -20.58 1.79 -14.60
C GLU A 186 -20.50 0.91 -13.35
N VAL A 187 -19.29 0.57 -12.90
CA VAL A 187 -19.05 -0.18 -11.67
C VAL A 187 -18.95 0.77 -10.48
N THR A 188 -18.35 1.94 -10.69
CA THR A 188 -17.88 2.77 -9.59
C THR A 188 -18.64 4.07 -9.37
N GLY A 189 -19.48 4.46 -10.33
CA GLY A 189 -20.23 5.70 -10.35
C GLY A 189 -19.45 6.88 -10.95
N GLU A 190 -20.18 7.89 -11.44
CA GLU A 190 -19.61 9.07 -12.09
C GLU A 190 -19.33 10.24 -11.12
N GLY A 191 -19.67 10.08 -9.84
CA GLY A 191 -19.66 11.12 -8.82
C GLY A 191 -18.28 11.66 -8.45
N ASP A 192 -18.26 12.72 -7.62
CA ASP A 192 -17.03 13.30 -7.10
C ASP A 192 -16.39 12.43 -6.00
N TRP A 193 -15.07 12.56 -5.89
CA TRP A 193 -14.28 11.87 -4.88
C TRP A 193 -14.26 12.66 -3.58
N LEU A 194 -14.57 11.97 -2.47
CA LEU A 194 -14.48 12.54 -1.13
C LEU A 194 -13.43 11.80 -0.31
N GLU A 195 -12.36 12.50 0.07
CA GLU A 195 -11.39 12.00 1.04
C GLU A 195 -11.97 12.16 2.45
N LEU A 196 -12.25 11.03 3.11
CA LEU A 196 -12.80 11.00 4.48
C LEU A 196 -11.72 11.10 5.57
N ALA A 197 -10.45 10.91 5.20
CA ALA A 197 -9.33 10.94 6.12
C ALA A 197 -8.95 12.39 6.49
N PRO A 198 -8.38 12.62 7.70
CA PRO A 198 -7.83 13.92 8.03
C PRO A 198 -6.65 14.27 7.09
N GLY A 199 -6.65 15.51 6.60
CA GLY A 199 -5.62 15.99 5.67
C GLY A 199 -6.09 16.02 4.22
N LYS A 200 -5.13 15.98 3.29
CA LYS A 200 -5.37 16.07 1.83
C LYS A 200 -4.41 15.18 1.04
N THR A 201 -3.88 14.12 1.67
CA THR A 201 -2.82 13.30 1.09
C THR A 201 -3.35 12.53 -0.11
N LEU A 202 -4.47 11.82 0.04
CA LEU A 202 -5.06 11.07 -1.06
C LEU A 202 -5.55 12.02 -2.14
N THR A 203 -6.17 13.15 -1.80
CA THR A 203 -6.55 14.20 -2.76
C THR A 203 -5.34 14.66 -3.59
N GLY A 204 -4.18 14.86 -2.95
CA GLY A 204 -2.94 15.25 -3.62
C GLY A 204 -2.40 14.18 -4.57
N ILE A 205 -2.49 12.90 -4.18
CA ILE A 205 -2.11 11.77 -5.02
C ILE A 205 -3.10 11.63 -6.19
N MET A 206 -4.40 11.77 -5.93
CA MET A 206 -5.47 11.67 -6.92
C MET A 206 -5.33 12.64 -8.08
N LYS A 207 -4.98 13.90 -7.80
CA LYS A 207 -4.74 14.92 -8.84
C LYS A 207 -3.61 14.54 -9.80
N LYS A 208 -2.70 13.65 -9.40
CA LYS A 208 -1.65 13.12 -10.27
C LYS A 208 -2.14 11.93 -11.10
N CYS A 209 -3.08 11.15 -10.58
CA CYS A 209 -3.71 10.03 -11.29
C CYS A 209 -4.72 10.51 -12.34
N ASP A 210 -5.50 11.55 -12.03
CA ASP A 210 -6.39 12.22 -12.99
C ASP A 210 -6.20 13.73 -12.93
N ARG A 211 -5.56 14.29 -13.96
CA ARG A 211 -5.31 15.74 -14.06
C ARG A 211 -6.56 16.55 -14.44
N ARG A 212 -7.70 15.89 -14.71
CA ARG A 212 -8.96 16.52 -15.13
C ARG A 212 -9.89 16.82 -13.95
N ARG A 213 -9.59 16.34 -12.74
CA ARG A 213 -10.35 16.56 -11.51
C ARG A 213 -9.45 17.09 -10.38
#